data_AF-A0A4P5XTR7-F1
#
_entry.id   AF-A0A4P5XTR7-F1
#
_cell.length_a   1.000
_cell.length_b   1.000
_cell.length_c   1.000
_cell.angle_alpha   90.00
_cell.angle_beta   90.00
_cell.angle_gamma   90.00
#
_symmetry.space_group_name_H-M   'P 1'
#
loop_
_entity.id
_entity.type
_entity.pdbx_description
1 polymer ?
#
loop_
_entity_poly.entity_id
_entity_poly.type
_entity_poly.pdbx_seq_one_letter_code
_entity_poly.pdbx_strand_id
1 'polypeptide(L)'
;MIPSLILVTVMIHTMNTQSTPSSIPIPAVATIAGAPAPFGPVPSARQMRWHAMESCMFIHFGVNTFTGAEWGGGKENPTLFNPTKLDCLQWARAAKDAGLRGIILTAKHHDGFCLWPSAVTEHSVKSSPWRDGKGDVLRELSAACRAEELAFGVYLSPWDRNNPKYGSGEAYNEYFASQLKDVLSNYGEVSEVWFDGACGEGPDGRKQVYDFPKFIDVVRTCQPGACIFSDGGPDVRWVGNESGFGSETNWSRMNAKEFFPGITGRNDDLEHGQRDGTDWLPAEVDVSIRPGWFWRAAEDDRVKSPQTLEKIWFESVGRGCNLLLNIPVDSRGLVAPQELASLKEWGNLQRAMFAVDFAPKAQVSATSTRLAPSTSAFAAANVTDRNPATYWATDDAVTSGTLEFLFPNSISPRVIRIEEAIQLGQRVDAFHVELRGSDGVWRKTVQATTIGVRRILRLEGEGVNGVRVVIDESRACPCISRVSIY
;
A
#
# COMPACT_ATOMS: atom_id res chain seq x y z
N MET A 1 -32.05 51.93 42.04
CA MET A 1 -31.90 51.89 40.57
C MET A 1 -30.48 51.46 40.28
N ILE A 2 -30.32 50.19 39.90
CA ILE A 2 -29.04 49.51 39.64
C ILE A 2 -28.83 49.55 38.12
N PRO A 3 -27.67 49.99 37.60
CA PRO A 3 -27.41 49.89 36.16
C PRO A 3 -26.87 48.49 35.82
N SER A 4 -27.46 47.92 34.77
CA SER A 4 -27.18 46.59 34.23
C SER A 4 -25.72 46.42 33.79
N LEU A 5 -25.06 45.39 34.31
CA LEU A 5 -23.78 44.88 33.81
C LEU A 5 -24.07 43.94 32.62
N ILE A 6 -23.56 44.29 31.43
CA ILE A 6 -23.53 43.39 30.27
C ILE A 6 -22.39 42.39 30.50
N LEU A 7 -22.74 41.12 30.74
CA LEU A 7 -21.78 40.02 30.82
C LEU A 7 -21.42 39.59 29.39
N VAL A 8 -20.21 39.94 28.93
CA VAL A 8 -19.63 39.38 27.71
C VAL A 8 -19.04 38.02 28.08
N THR A 9 -19.75 36.94 27.72
CA THR A 9 -19.24 35.58 27.86
C THR A 9 -18.15 35.34 26.81
N VAL A 10 -16.89 35.47 27.21
CA VAL A 10 -15.75 35.00 26.43
C VAL A 10 -15.76 33.47 26.47
N MET A 11 -16.25 32.83 25.41
CA MET A 11 -16.01 31.39 25.21
C MET A 11 -14.52 31.19 24.89
N ILE A 12 -13.76 30.83 25.91
CA ILE A 12 -12.41 30.28 25.74
C ILE A 12 -12.59 28.89 25.13
N HIS A 13 -12.42 28.79 23.81
CA HIS A 13 -12.25 27.51 23.14
C HIS A 13 -10.89 26.95 23.61
N THR A 14 -10.93 26.02 24.56
CA THR A 14 -9.78 25.17 24.87
C THR A 14 -9.39 24.45 23.59
N MET A 15 -8.23 24.81 23.03
CA MET A 15 -7.60 24.08 21.95
C MET A 15 -7.35 22.65 22.42
N ASN A 16 -8.21 21.73 21.98
CA ASN A 16 -7.93 20.31 22.06
C ASN A 16 -6.71 20.07 21.17
N THR A 17 -5.62 19.60 21.76
CA THR A 17 -4.42 19.18 21.04
C THR A 17 -4.82 18.06 20.08
N GLN A 18 -4.98 18.42 18.81
CA GLN A 18 -5.21 17.50 17.71
C GLN A 18 -4.01 16.55 17.61
N SER A 19 -4.29 15.26 17.70
CA SER A 19 -3.35 14.19 17.35
C SER A 19 -2.89 14.39 15.91
N THR A 20 -1.57 14.39 15.71
CA THR A 20 -0.96 14.29 14.38
C THR A 20 -1.35 12.96 13.72
N PRO A 21 -1.38 12.85 12.37
CA PRO A 21 -1.66 11.59 11.68
C PRO A 21 -0.45 10.63 11.70
N SER A 22 0.30 10.61 12.81
CA SER A 22 1.53 9.82 13.01
C SER A 22 1.34 8.61 13.93
N SER A 23 0.09 8.24 14.26
CA SER A 23 -0.17 7.15 15.20
C SER A 23 -1.17 6.15 14.63
N ILE A 24 -0.76 5.37 13.65
CA ILE A 24 -1.07 3.94 13.78
C ILE A 24 -0.08 3.46 14.85
N PRO A 25 -0.51 3.23 16.10
CA PRO A 25 0.40 2.73 17.11
C PRO A 25 0.93 1.41 16.59
N ILE A 26 2.25 1.31 16.42
CA ILE A 26 2.86 0.00 16.28
C ILE A 26 2.72 -0.61 17.67
N PRO A 27 1.96 -1.69 17.85
CA PRO A 27 2.02 -2.39 19.12
C PRO A 27 3.48 -2.81 19.27
N ALA A 28 4.18 -2.24 20.25
CA ALA A 28 5.38 -2.88 20.76
C ALA A 28 4.97 -4.33 21.00
N VAL A 29 5.77 -5.29 20.49
CA VAL A 29 5.54 -6.70 20.79
C VAL A 29 5.81 -6.84 22.28
N ALA A 30 4.79 -6.55 23.10
CA ALA A 30 4.75 -7.01 24.46
C ALA A 30 4.92 -8.51 24.34
N THR A 31 5.99 -9.04 24.94
CA THR A 31 6.22 -10.47 24.99
C THR A 31 5.10 -11.06 25.85
N ILE A 32 4.00 -11.44 25.19
CA ILE A 32 2.92 -12.18 25.83
C ILE A 32 3.56 -13.46 26.34
N ALA A 33 3.52 -13.68 27.66
CA ALA A 33 4.12 -14.85 28.26
C ALA A 33 3.58 -16.12 27.60
N GLY A 34 4.49 -16.98 27.12
CA GLY A 34 4.13 -18.19 26.40
C GLY A 34 3.73 -17.98 24.94
N ALA A 35 3.94 -16.82 24.32
CA ALA A 35 3.74 -16.62 22.89
C ALA A 35 4.55 -17.62 22.04
N PRO A 36 4.02 -18.06 20.87
CA PRO A 36 4.83 -18.77 19.89
C PRO A 36 6.06 -17.94 19.49
N ALA A 37 7.19 -18.61 19.26
CA ALA A 37 8.34 -17.96 18.67
C ALA A 37 8.03 -17.51 17.23
N PRO A 38 8.64 -16.41 16.73
CA PRO A 38 8.57 -16.07 15.31
C PRO A 38 9.01 -17.22 14.41
N PHE A 39 8.33 -17.38 13.27
CA PHE A 39 8.65 -18.39 12.27
C PHE A 39 9.10 -17.72 10.96
N GLY A 40 10.33 -17.97 10.53
CA GLY A 40 10.89 -17.33 9.35
C GLY A 40 11.14 -15.82 9.55
N PRO A 41 11.29 -15.06 8.46
CA PRO A 41 11.46 -13.62 8.56
C PRO A 41 10.17 -12.93 8.99
N VAL A 42 10.32 -11.77 9.64
CA VAL A 42 9.21 -10.96 10.13
C VAL A 42 9.30 -9.54 9.55
N PRO A 43 8.16 -8.85 9.34
CA PRO A 43 8.14 -7.47 8.90
C PRO A 43 8.82 -6.55 9.92
N SER A 44 9.57 -5.59 9.41
CA SER A 44 10.03 -4.45 10.18
C SER A 44 8.87 -3.51 10.56
N ALA A 45 9.11 -2.62 11.52
CA ALA A 45 8.15 -1.58 11.93
C ALA A 45 7.61 -0.72 10.77
N ARG A 46 8.46 -0.40 9.78
CA ARG A 46 8.05 0.35 8.58
C ARG A 46 7.17 -0.49 7.65
N GLN A 47 7.49 -1.77 7.46
CA GLN A 47 6.67 -2.68 6.68
C GLN A 47 5.32 -2.96 7.35
N MET A 48 5.26 -3.00 8.68
CA MET A 48 3.98 -3.08 9.41
C MET A 48 3.07 -1.88 9.13
N ARG A 49 3.61 -0.65 9.15
CA ARG A 49 2.85 0.56 8.78
C ARG A 49 2.44 0.53 7.30
N TRP A 50 3.34 0.09 6.43
CA TRP A 50 3.08 -0.04 5.01
C TRP A 50 1.95 -1.03 4.71
N HIS A 51 1.96 -2.22 5.32
CA HIS A 51 0.88 -3.20 5.21
C HIS A 51 -0.47 -2.62 5.65
N ALA A 52 -0.49 -1.82 6.72
CA ALA A 52 -1.70 -1.19 7.23
C ALA A 52 -2.31 -0.15 6.27
N MET A 53 -1.54 0.39 5.32
CA MET A 53 -2.06 1.31 4.29
C MET A 53 -2.98 0.59 3.29
N GLU A 54 -2.69 -0.68 2.99
CA GLU A 54 -3.36 -1.53 2.00
C GLU A 54 -3.29 -1.04 0.55
N SER A 55 -3.59 0.23 0.31
CA SER A 55 -3.63 0.83 -1.01
C SER A 55 -3.24 2.31 -1.00
N CYS A 56 -2.45 2.70 -1.99
CA CYS A 56 -1.97 4.06 -2.22
C CYS A 56 -2.31 4.50 -3.64
N MET A 57 -2.38 5.81 -3.84
CA MET A 57 -2.46 6.43 -5.15
C MET A 57 -1.05 6.66 -5.69
N PHE A 58 -0.81 6.34 -6.95
CA PHE A 58 0.35 6.81 -7.70
C PHE A 58 -0.10 7.98 -8.58
N ILE A 59 0.73 9.01 -8.70
CA ILE A 59 0.52 10.09 -9.66
C ILE A 59 1.72 10.17 -10.60
N HIS A 60 1.47 9.84 -11.86
CA HIS A 60 2.32 10.24 -12.98
C HIS A 60 1.87 11.60 -13.51
N PHE A 61 2.71 12.60 -13.32
CA PHE A 61 2.49 13.97 -13.78
C PHE A 61 3.83 14.62 -14.12
N GLY A 62 3.89 15.42 -15.19
CA GLY A 62 5.14 16.04 -15.63
C GLY A 62 5.07 16.52 -17.06
N VAL A 63 6.22 16.82 -17.68
CA VAL A 63 6.30 17.26 -19.08
C VAL A 63 5.65 16.27 -20.04
N ASN A 64 5.67 14.97 -19.71
CA ASN A 64 5.04 13.91 -20.50
C ASN A 64 3.52 14.04 -20.59
N THR A 65 2.86 14.61 -19.56
CA THR A 65 1.43 14.97 -19.62
C THR A 65 1.13 15.97 -20.73
N PHE A 66 2.06 16.88 -21.03
CA PHE A 66 1.90 17.93 -22.03
C PHE A 66 2.33 17.50 -23.44
N THR A 67 3.22 16.51 -23.54
CA THR A 67 3.66 15.95 -24.82
C THR A 67 2.82 14.74 -25.27
N GLY A 68 2.06 14.14 -24.35
CA GLY A 68 1.29 12.92 -24.59
C GLY A 68 2.14 11.65 -24.64
N ALA A 69 3.39 11.71 -24.17
CA ALA A 69 4.31 10.58 -24.13
C ALA A 69 4.12 9.76 -22.85
N GLU A 70 4.39 8.45 -22.91
CA GLU A 70 4.62 7.65 -21.70
C GLU A 70 6.06 7.85 -21.22
N TRP A 71 7.02 7.74 -22.14
CA TRP A 71 8.44 7.94 -21.88
C TRP A 71 8.97 9.12 -22.70
N GLY A 72 9.14 10.27 -22.06
CA GLY A 72 9.76 11.45 -22.67
C GLY A 72 11.23 11.21 -23.04
N GLY A 73 11.73 11.97 -24.01
CA GLY A 73 13.08 11.87 -24.58
C GLY A 73 14.19 12.55 -23.78
N GLY A 74 13.85 13.30 -22.73
CA GLY A 74 14.79 14.09 -21.93
C GLY A 74 15.24 15.40 -22.58
N LYS A 75 14.55 15.81 -23.66
CA LYS A 75 14.82 17.06 -24.40
C LYS A 75 13.61 17.99 -24.45
N GLU A 76 12.58 17.64 -23.69
CA GLU A 76 11.36 18.44 -23.55
C GLU A 76 11.73 19.84 -23.09
N ASN A 77 11.11 20.85 -23.71
CA ASN A 77 11.31 22.22 -23.29
C ASN A 77 10.56 22.43 -21.95
N PRO A 78 11.23 22.86 -20.86
CA PRO A 78 10.56 23.15 -19.57
C PRO A 78 9.36 24.07 -19.69
N THR A 79 9.31 24.93 -20.71
CA THR A 79 8.17 25.82 -20.95
C THR A 79 6.86 25.12 -21.29
N LEU A 80 6.91 23.84 -21.71
CA LEU A 80 5.71 23.02 -21.93
C LEU A 80 4.97 22.72 -20.62
N PHE A 81 5.69 22.65 -19.50
CA PHE A 81 5.09 22.41 -18.20
C PHE A 81 4.41 23.68 -17.70
N ASN A 82 3.09 23.79 -17.90
CA ASN A 82 2.33 24.95 -17.47
C ASN A 82 0.87 24.61 -17.10
N PRO A 83 0.65 23.81 -16.03
CA PRO A 83 -0.71 23.46 -15.62
C PRO A 83 -1.47 24.71 -15.15
N THR A 84 -2.66 24.91 -15.71
CA THR A 84 -3.44 26.15 -15.53
C THR A 84 -4.27 26.18 -14.25
N LYS A 85 -4.55 25.02 -13.65
CA LYS A 85 -5.45 24.84 -12.51
C LYS A 85 -4.95 23.79 -11.52
N LEU A 86 -3.63 23.60 -11.42
CA LEU A 86 -3.05 22.60 -10.52
C LEU A 86 -3.60 22.76 -9.10
N ASP A 87 -4.17 21.66 -8.58
CA ASP A 87 -4.78 21.58 -7.25
C ASP A 87 -4.50 20.21 -6.61
N CYS A 88 -3.42 20.12 -5.83
CA CYS A 88 -3.07 18.90 -5.12
C CYS A 88 -4.08 18.50 -4.04
N LEU A 89 -4.89 19.43 -3.52
CA LEU A 89 -5.93 19.13 -2.55
C LEU A 89 -7.08 18.36 -3.21
N GLN A 90 -7.39 18.66 -4.48
CA GLN A 90 -8.30 17.84 -5.28
C GLN A 90 -7.79 16.39 -5.40
N TRP A 91 -6.48 16.21 -5.64
CA TRP A 91 -5.88 14.88 -5.76
C TRP A 91 -5.98 14.11 -4.43
N ALA A 92 -5.66 14.77 -3.32
CA ALA A 92 -5.78 14.21 -1.97
C ALA A 92 -7.22 13.78 -1.63
N ARG A 93 -8.21 14.62 -1.97
CA ARG A 93 -9.63 14.28 -1.78
C ARG A 93 -10.06 13.10 -2.64
N ALA A 94 -9.60 13.03 -3.89
CA ALA A 94 -9.89 11.89 -4.77
C ALA A 94 -9.37 10.57 -4.19
N ALA A 95 -8.14 10.55 -3.66
CA ALA A 95 -7.60 9.38 -2.96
C ALA A 95 -8.45 8.99 -1.74
N LYS A 96 -8.82 9.96 -0.90
CA LYS A 96 -9.62 9.73 0.31
C LYS A 96 -11.01 9.19 -0.01
N ASP A 97 -11.68 9.75 -1.03
CA ASP A 97 -13.00 9.32 -1.48
C ASP A 97 -12.99 7.88 -1.99
N ALA A 98 -11.88 7.47 -2.63
CA ALA A 98 -11.63 6.10 -3.09
C ALA A 98 -11.18 5.14 -1.97
N GLY A 99 -10.88 5.63 -0.77
CA GLY A 99 -10.40 4.83 0.35
C GLY A 99 -8.91 4.53 0.33
N LEU A 100 -8.12 5.18 -0.52
CA LEU A 100 -6.66 5.09 -0.55
C LEU A 100 -6.06 5.80 0.67
N ARG A 101 -4.88 5.36 1.13
CA ARG A 101 -4.25 5.81 2.39
C ARG A 101 -2.98 6.63 2.22
N GLY A 102 -2.49 6.76 0.99
CA GLY A 102 -1.30 7.55 0.67
C GLY A 102 -1.23 7.95 -0.79
N ILE A 103 -0.28 8.83 -1.10
CA ILE A 103 0.01 9.27 -2.48
C ILE A 103 1.51 9.22 -2.72
N ILE A 104 1.94 8.51 -3.76
CA ILE A 104 3.30 8.53 -4.30
C ILE A 104 3.30 9.39 -5.57
N LEU A 105 4.17 10.41 -5.65
CA LEU A 105 4.30 11.27 -6.83
C LEU A 105 5.58 10.94 -7.60
N THR A 106 5.51 10.90 -8.93
CA THR A 106 6.68 10.93 -9.80
C THR A 106 7.40 12.28 -9.72
N ALA A 107 8.20 12.47 -8.67
CA ALA A 107 8.98 13.69 -8.45
C ALA A 107 9.93 13.96 -9.63
N LYS A 108 10.49 12.89 -10.21
CA LYS A 108 11.24 12.88 -11.47
C LYS A 108 10.99 11.57 -12.20
N HIS A 109 10.50 11.61 -13.44
CA HIS A 109 10.35 10.44 -14.31
C HIS A 109 11.59 10.26 -15.22
N HIS A 110 11.61 9.26 -16.12
CA HIS A 110 12.76 8.92 -16.97
C HIS A 110 13.28 10.08 -17.84
N ASP A 111 12.40 10.99 -18.25
CA ASP A 111 12.76 12.22 -18.97
C ASP A 111 13.65 13.16 -18.15
N GLY A 112 13.70 12.99 -16.82
CA GLY A 112 14.60 13.74 -15.96
C GLY A 112 14.05 15.09 -15.48
N PHE A 113 12.85 15.50 -15.92
CA PHE A 113 12.24 16.74 -15.49
C PHE A 113 11.81 16.65 -14.02
N CYS A 114 12.34 17.55 -13.18
CA CYS A 114 12.05 17.55 -11.75
C CYS A 114 10.85 18.44 -11.40
N LEU A 115 9.88 17.90 -10.66
CA LEU A 115 8.65 18.60 -10.23
C LEU A 115 8.82 19.55 -9.03
N TRP A 116 10.06 19.76 -8.60
CA TRP A 116 10.44 20.70 -7.55
C TRP A 116 11.59 21.59 -8.03
N PRO A 117 11.84 22.76 -7.43
CA PRO A 117 12.90 23.68 -7.85
C PRO A 117 14.28 23.14 -7.46
N SER A 118 14.72 22.07 -8.12
CA SER A 118 15.95 21.35 -7.83
C SER A 118 17.18 22.25 -7.82
N ALA A 119 18.02 22.10 -6.80
CA ALA A 119 19.27 22.83 -6.68
C ALA A 119 20.36 22.34 -7.66
N VAL A 120 20.18 21.15 -8.25
CA VAL A 120 21.26 20.44 -8.97
C VAL A 120 20.99 20.25 -10.48
N THR A 121 19.85 20.71 -10.99
CA THR A 121 19.54 20.72 -12.43
C THR A 121 18.64 21.90 -12.82
N GLU A 122 18.82 22.43 -14.03
CA GLU A 122 17.90 23.42 -14.62
C GLU A 122 16.69 22.77 -15.31
N HIS A 123 16.72 21.45 -15.55
CA HIS A 123 15.60 20.72 -16.13
C HIS A 123 14.56 20.39 -15.03
N SER A 124 13.88 21.43 -14.57
CA SER A 124 12.90 21.36 -13.48
C SER A 124 11.86 22.48 -13.59
N VAL A 125 10.86 22.45 -12.72
CA VAL A 125 9.79 23.47 -12.65
C VAL A 125 10.29 24.91 -12.52
N LYS A 126 11.51 25.14 -11.99
CA LYS A 126 12.09 26.49 -11.90
C LYS A 126 12.37 27.13 -13.26
N SER A 127 12.51 26.32 -14.31
CA SER A 127 12.70 26.75 -15.70
C SER A 127 11.38 26.77 -16.50
N SER A 128 10.25 26.49 -15.85
CA SER A 128 8.92 26.51 -16.46
C SER A 128 8.20 27.83 -16.15
N PRO A 129 7.21 28.25 -16.96
CA PRO A 129 6.39 29.42 -16.67
C PRO A 129 5.40 29.18 -15.53
N TRP A 130 5.19 27.92 -15.11
CA TRP A 130 4.26 27.60 -14.06
C TRP A 130 4.63 28.31 -12.75
N ARG A 131 3.66 29.05 -12.18
CA ARG A 131 3.85 29.87 -10.97
C ARG A 131 5.06 30.82 -11.10
N ASP A 132 5.28 31.38 -12.29
CA ASP A 132 6.41 32.26 -12.60
C ASP A 132 7.79 31.64 -12.26
N GLY A 133 7.93 30.32 -12.45
CA GLY A 133 9.15 29.57 -12.13
C GLY A 133 9.39 29.34 -10.64
N LYS A 134 8.39 29.60 -9.78
CA LYS A 134 8.47 29.43 -8.32
C LYS A 134 7.64 28.28 -7.78
N GLY A 135 7.03 27.50 -8.68
CA GLY A 135 6.18 26.39 -8.29
C GLY A 135 6.99 25.21 -7.73
N ASP A 136 6.34 24.43 -6.88
CA ASP A 136 6.90 23.24 -6.24
C ASP A 136 5.77 22.23 -6.00
N VAL A 137 5.65 21.23 -6.87
CA VAL A 137 4.56 20.24 -6.79
C VAL A 137 4.72 19.36 -5.55
N LEU A 138 5.95 19.04 -5.14
CA LEU A 138 6.20 18.26 -3.92
C LEU A 138 5.75 19.00 -2.66
N ARG A 139 5.96 20.32 -2.60
CA ARG A 139 5.45 21.16 -1.52
C ARG A 139 3.92 21.22 -1.50
N GLU A 140 3.30 21.47 -2.65
CA GLU A 140 1.83 21.55 -2.75
C GLU A 140 1.18 20.20 -2.39
N LEU A 141 1.75 19.08 -2.85
CA LEU A 141 1.21 17.74 -2.56
C LEU A 141 1.49 17.27 -1.13
N SER A 142 2.70 17.44 -0.60
CA SER A 142 2.98 17.04 0.79
C SER A 142 2.08 17.79 1.80
N ALA A 143 1.78 19.06 1.53
CA ALA A 143 0.83 19.84 2.32
C ALA A 143 -0.61 19.33 2.20
N ALA A 144 -1.06 18.98 0.98
CA ALA A 144 -2.38 18.40 0.75
C ALA A 144 -2.55 17.03 1.41
N CYS A 145 -1.56 16.14 1.31
CA CYS A 145 -1.56 14.85 2.01
C CYS A 145 -1.71 15.04 3.52
N ARG A 146 -0.95 15.97 4.12
CA ARG A 146 -1.06 16.28 5.54
C ARG A 146 -2.44 16.80 5.92
N ALA A 147 -3.04 17.67 5.10
CA ALA A 147 -4.36 18.24 5.34
C ALA A 147 -5.48 17.18 5.29
N GLU A 148 -5.32 16.14 4.46
CA GLU A 148 -6.30 15.08 4.29
C GLU A 148 -5.97 13.79 5.06
N GLU A 149 -4.90 13.80 5.87
CA GLU A 149 -4.40 12.66 6.67
C GLU A 149 -3.97 11.45 5.82
N LEU A 150 -3.31 11.73 4.71
CA LEU A 150 -2.74 10.73 3.80
C LEU A 150 -1.22 10.65 3.96
N ALA A 151 -0.69 9.45 3.80
CA ALA A 151 0.76 9.25 3.67
C ALA A 151 1.29 9.90 2.38
N PHE A 152 2.54 10.34 2.39
CA PHE A 152 3.20 10.97 1.24
C PHE A 152 4.45 10.18 0.87
N GLY A 153 4.56 9.77 -0.38
CA GLY A 153 5.69 9.05 -0.95
C GLY A 153 6.22 9.73 -2.21
N VAL A 154 7.42 9.32 -2.62
CA VAL A 154 8.08 9.88 -3.80
C VAL A 154 8.66 8.79 -4.67
N TYR A 155 8.43 8.93 -5.97
CA TYR A 155 9.15 8.20 -7.01
C TYR A 155 10.25 9.10 -7.56
N LEU A 156 11.45 8.56 -7.69
CA LEU A 156 12.56 9.24 -8.32
C LEU A 156 13.28 8.29 -9.26
N SER A 157 13.13 8.50 -10.56
CA SER A 157 13.66 7.58 -11.56
C SER A 157 15.19 7.49 -11.50
N PRO A 158 15.76 6.27 -11.28
CA PRO A 158 17.19 6.05 -11.42
C PRO A 158 17.66 6.30 -12.86
N TRP A 159 16.87 5.88 -13.86
CA TRP A 159 17.15 6.19 -15.27
C TRP A 159 16.86 7.66 -15.57
N ASP A 160 17.80 8.34 -16.24
CA ASP A 160 17.69 9.75 -16.58
C ASP A 160 18.15 10.03 -18.02
N ARG A 161 17.20 10.45 -18.85
CA ARG A 161 17.40 10.74 -20.27
C ARG A 161 17.86 12.17 -20.53
N ASN A 162 17.81 13.06 -19.53
CA ASN A 162 18.24 14.45 -19.67
C ASN A 162 19.66 14.66 -19.16
N ASN A 163 20.01 14.09 -18.01
CA ASN A 163 21.25 14.44 -17.34
C ASN A 163 22.48 13.91 -18.12
N PRO A 164 23.44 14.77 -18.48
CA PRO A 164 24.63 14.37 -19.24
C PRO A 164 25.56 13.44 -18.44
N LYS A 165 25.44 13.41 -17.11
CA LYS A 165 26.22 12.50 -16.26
C LYS A 165 25.69 11.07 -16.31
N TYR A 166 24.45 10.81 -16.76
CA TYR A 166 23.94 9.45 -16.79
C TYR A 166 24.84 8.53 -17.64
N GLY A 167 25.29 7.43 -17.06
CA GLY A 167 26.30 6.52 -17.63
C GLY A 167 27.74 6.80 -17.21
N SER A 168 27.99 7.79 -16.36
CA SER A 168 29.34 8.14 -15.86
C SER A 168 29.73 7.48 -14.54
N GLY A 169 28.93 6.53 -14.04
CA GLY A 169 29.21 5.85 -12.78
C GLY A 169 29.04 6.81 -11.59
N GLU A 170 30.12 7.03 -10.84
CA GLU A 170 30.07 7.78 -9.58
C GLU A 170 29.54 9.20 -9.72
N ALA A 171 29.87 9.91 -10.80
CA ALA A 171 29.43 11.29 -10.97
C ALA A 171 27.89 11.40 -11.13
N TYR A 172 27.22 10.38 -11.68
CA TYR A 172 25.76 10.31 -11.68
C TYR A 172 25.21 9.83 -10.33
N ASN A 173 25.87 8.89 -9.66
CA ASN A 173 25.46 8.43 -8.33
C ASN A 173 25.48 9.58 -7.31
N GLU A 174 26.48 10.46 -7.33
CA GLU A 174 26.52 11.67 -6.51
C GLU A 174 25.39 12.64 -6.84
N TYR A 175 25.11 12.84 -8.13
CA TYR A 175 23.98 13.65 -8.58
C TYR A 175 22.65 13.10 -8.06
N PHE A 176 22.40 11.80 -8.26
CA PHE A 176 21.17 11.15 -7.81
C PHE A 176 21.02 11.17 -6.29
N ALA A 177 22.10 10.87 -5.54
CA ALA A 177 22.12 10.96 -4.08
C ALA A 177 21.82 12.38 -3.58
N SER A 178 22.31 13.41 -4.28
CA SER A 178 21.99 14.80 -3.94
C SER A 178 20.50 15.15 -4.17
N GLN A 179 19.88 14.63 -5.23
CA GLN A 179 18.44 14.79 -5.46
C GLN A 179 17.63 14.06 -4.38
N LEU A 180 18.02 12.84 -4.00
CA LEU A 180 17.37 12.12 -2.91
C LEU A 180 17.44 12.90 -1.61
N LYS A 181 18.61 13.42 -1.25
CA LYS A 181 18.75 14.22 -0.02
C LYS A 181 17.84 15.45 -0.04
N ASP A 182 17.74 16.14 -1.18
CA ASP A 182 16.86 17.30 -1.35
C ASP A 182 15.39 16.93 -1.13
N VAL A 183 14.91 15.90 -1.84
CA VAL A 183 13.51 15.44 -1.74
C VAL A 183 13.19 14.87 -0.36
N LEU A 184 14.11 14.17 0.29
CA LEU A 184 13.83 13.47 1.54
C LEU A 184 14.05 14.34 2.79
N SER A 185 14.61 15.54 2.66
CA SER A 185 14.85 16.43 3.82
C SER A 185 13.89 17.60 3.90
N ASN A 186 13.19 17.93 2.80
CA ASN A 186 12.51 19.22 2.67
C ASN A 186 10.97 19.16 2.69
N TYR A 187 10.33 18.00 2.56
CA TYR A 187 8.87 17.89 2.36
C TYR A 187 8.09 17.22 3.51
N GLY A 188 8.74 17.01 4.67
CA GLY A 188 8.13 16.34 5.82
C GLY A 188 8.41 14.84 5.84
N GLU A 189 7.53 14.06 6.47
CA GLU A 189 7.65 12.60 6.51
C GLU A 189 7.35 12.00 5.14
N VAL A 190 8.23 11.11 4.69
CA VAL A 190 8.05 10.32 3.47
C VAL A 190 7.81 8.88 3.89
N SER A 191 6.68 8.31 3.51
CA SER A 191 6.30 6.92 3.85
C SER A 191 6.95 5.90 2.95
N GLU A 192 7.23 6.26 1.71
CA GLU A 192 7.75 5.36 0.68
C GLU A 192 8.61 6.08 -0.36
N VAL A 193 9.73 5.46 -0.74
CA VAL A 193 10.61 5.89 -1.81
C VAL A 193 10.64 4.80 -2.89
N TRP A 194 10.24 5.16 -4.11
CA TRP A 194 10.06 4.22 -5.21
C TRP A 194 11.17 4.35 -6.23
N PHE A 195 11.98 3.28 -6.38
CA PHE A 195 13.06 3.19 -7.36
C PHE A 195 12.70 2.23 -8.49
N ASP A 196 12.56 2.79 -9.68
CA ASP A 196 12.25 2.06 -10.90
C ASP A 196 13.43 1.25 -11.44
N GLY A 197 13.17 0.02 -11.88
CA GLY A 197 14.11 -0.82 -12.62
C GLY A 197 14.11 -0.60 -14.13
N ALA A 198 13.11 0.08 -14.70
CA ALA A 198 12.98 0.29 -16.13
C ALA A 198 14.13 1.13 -16.71
N CYS A 199 14.71 0.63 -17.80
CA CYS A 199 15.76 1.32 -18.55
C CYS A 199 15.64 1.04 -20.04
N GLY A 200 15.35 2.08 -20.84
CA GLY A 200 15.15 1.99 -22.28
C GLY A 200 16.36 2.34 -23.15
N GLU A 201 17.58 2.35 -22.61
CA GLU A 201 18.81 2.65 -23.36
C GLU A 201 19.17 1.57 -24.40
N GLY A 202 18.67 0.34 -24.23
CA GLY A 202 18.96 -0.79 -25.11
C GLY A 202 20.41 -1.30 -24.99
N PRO A 203 20.81 -2.27 -25.84
CA PRO A 203 22.11 -2.95 -25.71
C PRO A 203 23.33 -2.01 -25.86
N ASP A 204 23.20 -1.01 -26.74
CA ASP A 204 24.27 -0.08 -27.15
C ASP A 204 24.14 1.32 -26.51
N GLY A 205 23.13 1.54 -25.66
CA GLY A 205 22.94 2.81 -24.97
C GLY A 205 23.83 2.98 -23.74
N ARG A 206 23.62 4.08 -23.02
CA ARG A 206 24.38 4.43 -21.82
C ARG A 206 24.09 3.43 -20.71
N LYS A 207 25.14 2.96 -20.03
CA LYS A 207 25.04 2.00 -18.92
C LYS A 207 25.45 2.67 -17.62
N GLN A 208 24.49 2.85 -16.72
CA GLN A 208 24.74 3.37 -15.39
C GLN A 208 24.81 2.20 -14.40
N VAL A 209 25.92 2.12 -13.66
CA VAL A 209 26.03 1.23 -12.48
C VAL A 209 25.59 2.04 -11.26
N TYR A 210 24.40 1.75 -10.76
CA TYR A 210 23.82 2.44 -9.61
C TYR A 210 24.45 1.99 -8.30
N ASP A 211 24.81 2.94 -7.45
CA ASP A 211 25.23 2.67 -6.07
C ASP A 211 24.00 2.62 -5.14
N PHE A 212 23.24 1.51 -5.25
CA PHE A 212 22.05 1.30 -4.41
C PHE A 212 22.35 1.33 -2.91
N PRO A 213 23.47 0.75 -2.39
CA PRO A 213 23.84 0.91 -0.98
C PRO A 213 23.88 2.38 -0.55
N LYS A 214 24.53 3.26 -1.33
CA LYS A 214 24.55 4.70 -1.05
C LYS A 214 23.16 5.33 -1.08
N PHE A 215 22.32 4.95 -2.04
CA PHE A 215 20.95 5.50 -2.15
C PHE A 215 20.09 5.08 -0.97
N ILE A 216 20.19 3.81 -0.57
CA ILE A 216 19.53 3.26 0.62
C ILE A 216 20.02 4.01 1.87
N ASP A 217 21.32 4.23 2.03
CA ASP A 217 21.88 4.96 3.18
C ASP A 217 21.35 6.39 3.27
N VAL A 218 21.20 7.09 2.13
CA VAL A 218 20.55 8.41 2.10
C VAL A 218 19.10 8.32 2.57
N VAL A 219 18.32 7.37 2.06
CA VAL A 219 16.93 7.18 2.50
C VAL A 219 16.86 6.86 3.99
N ARG A 220 17.69 5.93 4.50
CA ARG A 220 17.70 5.57 5.93
C ARG A 220 18.12 6.72 6.83
N THR A 221 19.03 7.58 6.37
CA THR A 221 19.49 8.75 7.11
C THR A 221 18.41 9.82 7.17
N CYS A 222 17.77 10.14 6.04
CA CYS A 222 16.78 11.21 5.96
C CYS A 222 15.39 10.77 6.47
N GLN A 223 14.99 9.54 6.16
CA GLN A 223 13.63 9.01 6.34
C GLN A 223 13.69 7.53 6.79
N PRO A 224 14.17 7.23 8.01
CA PRO A 224 14.31 5.85 8.51
C PRO A 224 12.98 5.07 8.58
N GLY A 225 11.86 5.80 8.58
CA GLY A 225 10.50 5.27 8.58
C GLY A 225 9.96 4.90 7.19
N ALA A 226 10.61 5.32 6.10
CA ALA A 226 10.17 5.06 4.74
C ALA A 226 10.45 3.61 4.32
N CYS A 227 9.48 2.96 3.68
CA CYS A 227 9.76 1.78 2.87
C CYS A 227 10.49 2.19 1.58
N ILE A 228 11.41 1.34 1.13
CA ILE A 228 12.06 1.46 -0.18
C ILE A 228 11.54 0.35 -1.07
N PHE A 229 10.85 0.78 -2.12
CA PHE A 229 10.49 -0.09 -3.23
C PHE A 229 11.62 -0.12 -4.27
N SER A 230 11.90 -1.31 -4.77
CA SER A 230 12.39 -1.54 -6.13
C SER A 230 11.88 -2.90 -6.61
N ASP A 231 12.16 -3.28 -7.85
CA ASP A 231 11.83 -4.62 -8.39
C ASP A 231 12.21 -5.75 -7.41
N GLY A 232 13.36 -5.61 -6.73
CA GLY A 232 13.91 -6.61 -5.81
C GLY A 232 14.01 -6.18 -4.34
N GLY A 233 13.46 -5.03 -3.92
CA GLY A 233 13.57 -4.54 -2.55
C GLY A 233 14.48 -3.32 -2.32
N PRO A 234 14.90 -3.02 -1.09
CA PRO A 234 15.07 -3.95 0.02
C PRO A 234 13.86 -4.11 0.96
N ASP A 235 12.88 -3.20 0.97
CA ASP A 235 11.72 -3.32 1.87
C ASP A 235 10.49 -3.87 1.17
N VAL A 236 10.30 -3.55 -0.11
CA VAL A 236 9.11 -3.90 -0.90
C VAL A 236 9.57 -4.31 -2.29
N ARG A 237 9.04 -5.43 -2.80
CA ARG A 237 9.30 -5.90 -4.17
C ARG A 237 8.16 -5.53 -5.12
N TRP A 238 8.49 -5.45 -6.40
CA TRP A 238 7.50 -5.48 -7.46
C TRP A 238 6.76 -6.83 -7.50
N VAL A 239 5.50 -6.84 -7.90
CA VAL A 239 4.71 -8.07 -8.08
C VAL A 239 5.01 -8.83 -9.38
N GLY A 240 5.86 -8.30 -10.26
CA GLY A 240 6.23 -8.98 -11.51
C GLY A 240 5.31 -8.69 -12.71
N ASN A 241 4.29 -7.84 -12.54
CA ASN A 241 3.45 -7.34 -13.62
C ASN A 241 2.84 -5.96 -13.28
N GLU A 242 2.43 -5.21 -14.32
CA GLU A 242 1.72 -3.93 -14.20
C GLU A 242 0.21 -4.06 -14.54
N SER A 243 -0.33 -5.29 -14.52
CA SER A 243 -1.73 -5.57 -14.88
C SER A 243 -2.69 -5.44 -13.71
N GLY A 244 -2.17 -5.24 -12.49
CA GLY A 244 -2.96 -5.03 -11.28
C GLY A 244 -3.37 -6.30 -10.56
N PHE A 245 -2.63 -7.40 -10.72
CA PHE A 245 -2.96 -8.68 -10.11
C PHE A 245 -1.74 -9.28 -9.39
N GLY A 246 -1.94 -9.69 -8.14
CA GLY A 246 -1.02 -10.58 -7.44
C GLY A 246 -1.48 -12.04 -7.55
N SER A 247 -0.58 -12.99 -7.31
CA SER A 247 -0.88 -14.41 -7.39
C SER A 247 -1.79 -14.90 -6.26
N GLU A 248 -2.55 -15.97 -6.52
CA GLU A 248 -3.37 -16.61 -5.49
C GLU A 248 -2.53 -17.10 -4.30
N THR A 249 -1.33 -17.61 -4.55
CA THR A 249 -0.34 -17.95 -3.52
C THR A 249 0.69 -16.83 -3.46
N ASN A 250 0.72 -16.07 -2.37
CA ASN A 250 1.62 -14.94 -2.20
C ASN A 250 2.36 -15.01 -0.86
N TRP A 251 3.65 -15.30 -0.95
CA TRP A 251 4.58 -15.25 0.17
C TRP A 251 5.19 -13.87 0.26
N SER A 252 5.13 -13.25 1.44
CA SER A 252 5.91 -12.04 1.77
C SER A 252 7.39 -12.37 2.04
N ARG A 253 7.85 -13.53 1.60
CA ARG A 253 9.16 -14.11 1.88
C ARG A 253 9.94 -14.25 0.57
N MET A 254 11.21 -13.88 0.58
CA MET A 254 12.12 -14.01 -0.56
C MET A 254 13.53 -14.32 -0.07
N ASN A 255 14.37 -14.89 -0.93
CA ASN A 255 15.82 -14.84 -0.76
C ASN A 255 16.33 -13.55 -1.42
N ALA A 256 16.35 -12.44 -0.69
CA ALA A 256 16.51 -11.10 -1.27
C ALA A 256 17.82 -10.95 -2.09
N LYS A 257 18.86 -11.71 -1.73
CA LYS A 257 20.16 -11.72 -2.45
C LYS A 257 20.08 -12.25 -3.89
N GLU A 258 19.00 -12.95 -4.25
CA GLU A 258 18.78 -13.43 -5.62
C GLU A 258 18.15 -12.37 -6.53
N PHE A 259 17.75 -11.22 -5.97
CA PHE A 259 17.00 -10.17 -6.66
C PHE A 259 17.75 -8.85 -6.62
N PHE A 260 17.54 -8.04 -7.66
CA PHE A 260 18.08 -6.68 -7.76
C PHE A 260 17.16 -5.83 -8.64
N PRO A 261 17.23 -4.49 -8.54
CA PRO A 261 16.41 -3.59 -9.37
C PRO A 261 16.62 -3.83 -10.87
N GLY A 262 15.53 -3.93 -11.63
CA GLY A 262 15.54 -4.24 -13.07
C GLY A 262 15.87 -5.69 -13.44
N ILE A 263 15.72 -6.65 -12.51
CA ILE A 263 15.93 -8.08 -12.79
C ILE A 263 14.92 -8.63 -13.81
N THR A 264 15.41 -9.39 -14.78
CA THR A 264 14.57 -10.00 -15.84
C THR A 264 14.43 -11.51 -15.65
N GLY A 265 13.29 -12.08 -16.06
CA GLY A 265 13.10 -13.54 -16.11
C GLY A 265 12.81 -14.20 -14.76
N ARG A 266 12.43 -13.40 -13.75
CA ARG A 266 12.06 -13.85 -12.39
C ARG A 266 10.64 -13.41 -11.99
N ASN A 267 9.80 -13.05 -12.96
CA ASN A 267 8.46 -12.52 -12.70
C ASN A 267 7.60 -13.49 -11.88
N ASP A 268 7.71 -14.80 -12.13
CA ASP A 268 6.99 -15.82 -11.35
C ASP A 268 7.37 -15.78 -9.87
N ASP A 269 8.67 -15.65 -9.55
CA ASP A 269 9.13 -15.50 -8.15
C ASP A 269 8.67 -14.17 -7.54
N LEU A 270 8.68 -13.08 -8.32
CA LEU A 270 8.21 -11.77 -7.85
C LEU A 270 6.72 -11.80 -7.55
N GLU A 271 5.92 -12.47 -8.37
CA GLU A 271 4.48 -12.58 -8.19
C GLU A 271 4.13 -13.43 -6.98
N HIS A 272 4.72 -14.63 -6.87
CA HIS A 272 4.35 -15.61 -5.84
C HIS A 272 5.09 -15.46 -4.52
N GLY A 273 6.26 -14.84 -4.55
CA GLY A 273 7.22 -14.97 -3.48
C GLY A 273 7.78 -16.39 -3.37
N GLN A 274 8.73 -16.58 -2.46
CA GLN A 274 9.38 -17.86 -2.22
C GLN A 274 8.96 -18.42 -0.87
N ARG A 275 8.26 -19.56 -0.86
CA ARG A 275 7.75 -20.21 0.36
C ARG A 275 8.81 -20.34 1.46
N ASP A 276 10.03 -20.71 1.07
CA ASP A 276 11.18 -20.90 1.96
C ASP A 276 12.12 -19.68 2.06
N GLY A 277 11.70 -18.53 1.53
CA GLY A 277 12.49 -17.30 1.56
C GLY A 277 12.91 -16.88 2.96
N THR A 278 14.10 -16.28 3.06
CA THR A 278 14.78 -15.97 4.33
C THR A 278 14.68 -14.50 4.73
N ASP A 279 14.15 -13.64 3.86
CA ASP A 279 13.94 -12.21 4.06
C ASP A 279 12.45 -11.86 3.94
N TRP A 280 11.98 -10.88 4.72
CA TRP A 280 10.61 -10.36 4.60
C TRP A 280 10.59 -9.26 3.55
N LEU A 281 10.07 -9.59 2.37
CA LEU A 281 10.07 -8.74 1.20
C LEU A 281 8.71 -8.86 0.49
N PRO A 282 7.66 -8.16 0.97
CA PRO A 282 6.30 -8.26 0.45
C PRO A 282 6.12 -7.59 -0.92
N ALA A 283 5.11 -8.02 -1.68
CA ALA A 283 4.80 -7.50 -3.00
C ALA A 283 3.90 -6.25 -2.97
N GLU A 284 4.27 -5.26 -3.77
CA GLU A 284 3.39 -4.17 -4.21
C GLU A 284 2.88 -4.45 -5.63
N VAL A 285 1.57 -4.37 -5.80
CA VAL A 285 0.88 -4.47 -7.09
C VAL A 285 0.64 -3.07 -7.61
N ASP A 286 1.35 -2.68 -8.66
CA ASP A 286 1.18 -1.39 -9.32
C ASP A 286 0.38 -1.54 -10.62
N VAL A 287 -0.52 -0.58 -10.87
CA VAL A 287 -1.36 -0.58 -12.07
C VAL A 287 -1.95 0.80 -12.32
N SER A 288 -2.05 1.21 -13.58
CA SER A 288 -2.78 2.44 -13.93
C SER A 288 -4.29 2.26 -14.00
N ILE A 289 -5.06 3.28 -13.64
CA ILE A 289 -6.50 3.35 -13.89
C ILE A 289 -6.80 3.46 -15.41
N ARG A 290 -5.81 3.88 -16.21
CA ARG A 290 -5.86 3.96 -17.68
C ARG A 290 -4.99 2.86 -18.31
N PRO A 291 -4.95 2.76 -19.66
CA PRO A 291 -3.93 1.97 -20.35
C PRO A 291 -2.51 2.55 -20.16
N GLY A 292 -2.35 3.87 -20.21
CA GLY A 292 -1.07 4.55 -19.94
C GLY A 292 -0.89 4.97 -18.49
N TRP A 293 0.36 5.25 -18.11
CA TRP A 293 0.73 5.83 -16.82
C TRP A 293 0.49 7.33 -16.79
N PHE A 294 0.85 8.07 -17.84
CA PHE A 294 0.55 9.50 -17.95
C PHE A 294 -0.85 9.76 -18.53
N TRP A 295 -1.41 10.95 -18.25
CA TRP A 295 -2.71 11.32 -18.81
C TRP A 295 -2.59 11.59 -20.31
N ARG A 296 -3.52 11.00 -21.07
CA ARG A 296 -3.66 11.22 -22.52
C ARG A 296 -5.15 11.30 -22.84
N ALA A 297 -5.56 12.38 -23.51
CA ALA A 297 -6.96 12.61 -23.89
C ALA A 297 -7.57 11.46 -24.71
N ALA A 298 -6.75 10.78 -25.52
CA ALA A 298 -7.15 9.61 -26.31
C ALA A 298 -7.48 8.34 -25.47
N GLU A 299 -7.46 8.45 -24.14
CA GLU A 299 -7.82 7.34 -23.24
C GLU A 299 -8.96 7.71 -22.29
N ASP A 300 -9.60 8.86 -22.50
CA ASP A 300 -10.68 9.35 -21.63
C ASP A 300 -11.89 8.41 -21.60
N ASP A 301 -12.08 7.60 -22.64
CA ASP A 301 -13.08 6.55 -22.76
C ASP A 301 -12.59 5.17 -22.28
N ARG A 302 -11.35 5.08 -21.80
CA ARG A 302 -10.67 3.83 -21.38
C ARG A 302 -10.27 3.81 -19.91
N VAL A 303 -10.89 4.66 -19.09
CA VAL A 303 -10.76 4.63 -17.63
C VAL A 303 -11.41 3.35 -17.08
N LYS A 304 -10.68 2.60 -16.25
CA LYS A 304 -11.19 1.37 -15.62
C LYS A 304 -12.46 1.66 -14.81
N SER A 305 -13.43 0.77 -14.91
CA SER A 305 -14.70 0.89 -14.18
C SER A 305 -14.53 0.57 -12.69
N PRO A 306 -15.48 0.97 -11.83
CA PRO A 306 -15.48 0.62 -10.41
C PRO A 306 -15.40 -0.90 -10.16
N GLN A 307 -16.02 -1.72 -11.00
CA GLN A 307 -15.98 -3.18 -10.89
C GLN A 307 -14.60 -3.74 -11.24
N THR A 308 -13.92 -3.15 -12.23
CA THR A 308 -12.53 -3.52 -12.54
C THR A 308 -11.60 -3.14 -11.39
N LEU A 309 -11.78 -1.96 -10.79
CA LEU A 309 -11.01 -1.53 -9.62
C LEU A 309 -11.26 -2.43 -8.41
N GLU A 310 -12.50 -2.83 -8.17
CA GLU A 310 -12.84 -3.79 -7.12
C GLU A 310 -12.17 -5.15 -7.36
N LYS A 311 -12.19 -5.66 -8.60
CA LYS A 311 -11.49 -6.91 -8.94
C LYS A 311 -9.99 -6.80 -8.64
N ILE A 312 -9.34 -5.74 -9.13
CA ILE A 312 -7.92 -5.46 -8.88
C ILE A 312 -7.64 -5.45 -7.37
N TRP A 313 -8.47 -4.78 -6.58
CA TRP A 313 -8.29 -4.71 -5.13
C TRP A 313 -8.39 -6.08 -4.44
N PHE A 314 -9.39 -6.91 -4.79
CA PHE A 314 -9.50 -8.28 -4.27
C PHE A 314 -8.32 -9.16 -4.68
N GLU A 315 -7.81 -8.97 -5.89
CA GLU A 315 -6.69 -9.75 -6.43
C GLU A 315 -5.32 -9.14 -6.13
N SER A 316 -5.25 -8.10 -5.30
CA SER A 316 -4.01 -7.52 -4.76
C SER A 316 -4.07 -7.50 -3.23
N VAL A 317 -4.77 -6.51 -2.66
CA VAL A 317 -5.02 -6.37 -1.23
C VAL A 317 -5.65 -7.63 -0.64
N GLY A 318 -6.64 -8.20 -1.33
CA GLY A 318 -7.29 -9.43 -0.91
C GLY A 318 -6.40 -10.67 -0.96
N ARG A 319 -5.23 -10.59 -1.60
CA ARG A 319 -4.20 -11.66 -1.66
C ARG A 319 -2.94 -11.32 -0.85
N GLY A 320 -3.01 -10.31 0.02
CA GLY A 320 -1.93 -9.95 0.94
C GLY A 320 -0.83 -9.06 0.35
N CYS A 321 -1.04 -8.51 -0.85
CA CYS A 321 -0.20 -7.44 -1.41
C CYS A 321 -0.69 -6.06 -0.94
N ASN A 322 0.11 -5.01 -1.15
CA ASN A 322 -0.45 -3.67 -1.26
C ASN A 322 -0.78 -3.33 -2.72
N LEU A 323 -1.71 -2.40 -2.92
CA LEU A 323 -2.07 -1.86 -4.23
C LEU A 323 -1.56 -0.43 -4.40
N LEU A 324 -0.78 -0.18 -5.44
CA LEU A 324 -0.40 1.15 -5.89
C LEU A 324 -1.15 1.49 -7.19
N LEU A 325 -2.29 2.17 -7.06
CA LEU A 325 -3.16 2.50 -8.18
C LEU A 325 -2.78 3.86 -8.77
N ASN A 326 -2.31 3.90 -10.02
CA ASN A 326 -1.97 5.14 -10.69
C ASN A 326 -3.20 5.88 -11.23
N ILE A 327 -3.32 7.15 -10.84
CA ILE A 327 -4.33 8.10 -11.30
C ILE A 327 -3.57 9.28 -11.92
N PRO A 328 -3.44 9.34 -13.26
CA PRO A 328 -2.71 10.42 -13.88
C PRO A 328 -3.46 11.74 -13.79
N VAL A 329 -2.69 12.82 -13.75
CA VAL A 329 -3.21 14.19 -13.71
C VAL A 329 -3.15 14.77 -15.13
N ASP A 330 -4.22 15.46 -15.53
CA ASP A 330 -4.34 16.06 -16.85
C ASP A 330 -3.50 17.33 -17.04
N SER A 331 -3.50 17.89 -18.25
CA SER A 331 -2.72 19.10 -18.58
C SER A 331 -3.18 20.37 -17.85
N ARG A 332 -4.36 20.36 -17.20
CA ARG A 332 -4.79 21.45 -16.33
C ARG A 332 -4.15 21.34 -14.94
N GLY A 333 -3.64 20.17 -14.57
CA GLY A 333 -3.17 19.86 -13.22
C GLY A 333 -4.28 19.31 -12.32
N LEU A 334 -5.32 18.69 -12.90
CA LEU A 334 -6.45 18.11 -12.17
C LEU A 334 -6.58 16.61 -12.45
N VAL A 335 -7.12 15.86 -11.49
CA VAL A 335 -7.68 14.53 -11.78
C VAL A 335 -8.91 14.73 -12.68
N ALA A 336 -8.95 14.02 -13.80
CA ALA A 336 -9.99 14.21 -14.79
C ALA A 336 -11.36 13.68 -14.28
N PRO A 337 -12.48 14.24 -14.78
CA PRO A 337 -13.82 13.92 -14.27
C PRO A 337 -14.19 12.42 -14.33
N GLN A 338 -13.69 11.70 -15.32
CA GLN A 338 -13.96 10.28 -15.54
C GLN A 338 -13.35 9.43 -14.42
N GLU A 339 -12.11 9.72 -14.03
CA GLU A 339 -11.43 9.11 -12.90
C GLU A 339 -12.12 9.47 -11.60
N LEU A 340 -12.47 10.75 -11.37
CA LEU A 340 -13.20 11.16 -10.17
C LEU A 340 -14.52 10.39 -10.01
N ALA A 341 -15.26 10.19 -11.10
CA ALA A 341 -16.50 9.42 -11.08
C ALA A 341 -16.25 7.94 -10.74
N SER A 342 -15.27 7.31 -11.38
CA SER A 342 -14.93 5.90 -11.14
C SER A 342 -14.42 5.66 -9.71
N LEU A 343 -13.51 6.52 -9.23
CA LEU A 343 -12.94 6.46 -7.89
C LEU A 343 -14.01 6.65 -6.80
N LYS A 344 -14.90 7.62 -6.97
CA LYS A 344 -15.98 7.87 -6.02
C LYS A 344 -16.93 6.69 -5.92
N GLU A 345 -17.32 6.12 -7.05
CA GLU A 345 -18.22 4.98 -7.07
C GLU A 345 -17.56 3.72 -6.52
N TRP A 346 -16.30 3.47 -6.85
CA TRP A 346 -15.53 2.39 -6.25
C TRP A 346 -15.43 2.55 -4.72
N GLY A 347 -15.12 3.75 -4.23
CA GLY A 347 -15.11 4.04 -2.80
C GLY A 347 -16.48 3.81 -2.13
N ASN A 348 -17.59 4.10 -2.81
CA ASN A 348 -18.94 3.78 -2.32
C ASN A 348 -19.15 2.27 -2.19
N LEU A 349 -18.75 1.50 -3.20
CA LEU A 349 -18.85 0.04 -3.19
C LEU A 349 -18.04 -0.56 -2.02
N GLN A 350 -16.81 -0.10 -1.80
CA GLN A 350 -15.96 -0.54 -0.69
C GLN A 350 -16.61 -0.24 0.67
N ARG A 351 -17.11 1.00 0.86
CA ARG A 351 -17.79 1.38 2.11
C ARG A 351 -19.04 0.54 2.37
N ALA A 352 -19.83 0.26 1.34
CA ALA A 352 -21.02 -0.58 1.45
C ALA A 352 -20.66 -2.03 1.80
N MET A 353 -19.65 -2.58 1.11
CA MET A 353 -19.20 -3.97 1.28
C MET A 353 -18.66 -4.27 2.68
N PHE A 354 -18.03 -3.29 3.34
CA PHE A 354 -17.45 -3.46 4.68
C PHE A 354 -18.24 -2.76 5.80
N ALA A 355 -19.48 -2.35 5.54
CA ALA A 355 -20.27 -1.54 6.48
C ALA A 355 -20.64 -2.27 7.77
N VAL A 356 -20.91 -3.58 7.68
CA VAL A 356 -21.37 -4.40 8.82
C VAL A 356 -20.47 -5.61 8.95
N ASP A 357 -19.77 -5.70 10.07
CA ASP A 357 -18.98 -6.87 10.45
C ASP A 357 -19.78 -7.70 11.47
N PHE A 358 -20.16 -8.92 11.08
CA PHE A 358 -20.91 -9.85 11.90
C PHE A 358 -20.03 -10.56 12.93
N ALA A 359 -18.72 -10.70 12.69
CA ALA A 359 -17.84 -11.53 13.51
C ALA A 359 -17.84 -11.18 15.01
N PRO A 360 -17.85 -9.89 15.44
CA PRO A 360 -17.90 -9.54 16.86
C PRO A 360 -19.16 -10.00 17.62
N LYS A 361 -20.22 -10.39 16.91
CA LYS A 361 -21.47 -10.91 17.50
C LYS A 361 -21.51 -12.44 17.55
N ALA A 362 -20.52 -13.12 17.00
CA ALA A 362 -20.46 -14.57 16.98
C ALA A 362 -19.97 -15.11 18.32
N GLN A 363 -20.47 -16.29 18.70
CA GLN A 363 -19.78 -17.13 19.65
C GLN A 363 -18.61 -17.81 18.92
N VAL A 364 -17.38 -17.54 19.36
CA VAL A 364 -16.17 -18.06 18.73
C VAL A 364 -15.59 -19.22 19.54
N SER A 365 -15.27 -20.33 18.86
CA SER A 365 -14.57 -21.47 19.45
C SER A 365 -13.48 -21.99 18.52
N ALA A 366 -12.57 -22.80 19.03
CA ALA A 366 -11.52 -23.41 18.24
C ALA A 366 -11.29 -24.87 18.62
N THR A 367 -10.82 -25.68 17.66
CA THR A 367 -10.48 -27.10 17.91
C THR A 367 -9.23 -27.27 18.77
N SER A 368 -8.34 -26.28 18.76
CA SER A 368 -7.15 -26.21 19.62
C SER A 368 -6.91 -24.76 20.03
N THR A 369 -6.36 -24.55 21.22
CA THR A 369 -5.98 -23.22 21.72
C THR A 369 -4.76 -23.38 22.60
N ARG A 370 -3.73 -22.59 22.29
CA ARG A 370 -2.49 -22.57 23.05
C ARG A 370 -2.75 -22.23 24.51
N LEU A 371 -2.14 -23.02 25.40
CA LEU A 371 -2.23 -22.84 26.86
C LEU A 371 -3.70 -22.74 27.35
N ALA A 372 -4.61 -23.51 26.74
CA ALA A 372 -6.00 -23.60 27.17
C ALA A 372 -6.10 -23.85 28.69
N PRO A 373 -7.05 -23.22 29.41
CA PRO A 373 -8.47 -22.98 29.03
C PRO A 373 -8.78 -21.67 28.29
N SER A 374 -10.06 -21.47 27.90
CA SER A 374 -10.58 -20.38 27.03
C SER A 374 -10.35 -18.93 27.49
N THR A 375 -9.77 -18.73 28.68
CA THR A 375 -9.31 -17.42 29.18
C THR A 375 -7.83 -17.17 28.92
N SER A 376 -7.17 -18.01 28.09
CA SER A 376 -5.77 -17.84 27.74
C SER A 376 -5.53 -16.58 26.90
N ALA A 377 -4.29 -16.10 26.88
CA ALA A 377 -3.87 -14.97 26.05
C ALA A 377 -3.98 -15.23 24.53
N PHE A 378 -4.29 -16.47 24.12
CA PHE A 378 -4.39 -16.93 22.73
C PHE A 378 -5.79 -17.46 22.39
N ALA A 379 -6.81 -17.05 23.15
CA ALA A 379 -8.17 -17.52 22.99
C ALA A 379 -8.74 -17.26 21.58
N ALA A 380 -9.64 -18.14 21.13
CA ALA A 380 -10.30 -18.01 19.83
C ALA A 380 -11.02 -16.66 19.66
N ALA A 381 -11.59 -16.10 20.73
CA ALA A 381 -12.30 -14.82 20.70
C ALA A 381 -11.43 -13.62 20.29
N ASN A 382 -10.10 -13.70 20.48
CA ASN A 382 -9.17 -12.63 20.14
C ASN A 382 -9.25 -12.24 18.66
N VAL A 383 -9.61 -13.15 17.76
CA VAL A 383 -9.70 -12.86 16.32
C VAL A 383 -10.81 -11.87 15.95
N THR A 384 -11.68 -11.51 16.90
CA THR A 384 -12.83 -10.61 16.67
C THR A 384 -12.79 -9.32 17.50
N ASP A 385 -11.77 -9.14 18.35
CA ASP A 385 -11.69 -8.03 19.30
C ASP A 385 -11.16 -6.71 18.69
N ARG A 386 -10.66 -6.79 17.44
CA ARG A 386 -10.06 -5.67 16.67
C ARG A 386 -8.80 -5.10 17.29
N ASN A 387 -8.13 -5.84 18.17
CA ASN A 387 -6.89 -5.44 18.79
C ASN A 387 -5.70 -6.07 18.02
N PRO A 388 -4.84 -5.28 17.36
CA PRO A 388 -3.72 -5.81 16.58
C PRO A 388 -2.64 -6.48 17.45
N ALA A 389 -2.72 -6.36 18.78
CA ALA A 389 -1.79 -7.00 19.73
C ALA A 389 -2.24 -8.40 20.17
N THR A 390 -3.50 -8.79 19.94
CA THR A 390 -4.03 -10.11 20.32
C THR A 390 -4.18 -10.99 19.09
N TYR A 391 -4.19 -12.31 19.31
CA TYR A 391 -4.37 -13.30 18.27
C TYR A 391 -4.79 -14.63 18.90
N TRP A 392 -5.39 -15.50 18.08
CA TRP A 392 -5.53 -16.92 18.39
C TRP A 392 -4.29 -17.68 17.93
N ALA A 393 -3.86 -18.67 18.71
CA ALA A 393 -2.79 -19.59 18.32
C ALA A 393 -3.03 -21.00 18.85
N THR A 394 -2.43 -21.99 18.20
CA THR A 394 -2.36 -23.39 18.68
C THR A 394 -1.04 -23.69 19.40
N ASP A 395 -0.95 -24.85 20.04
CA ASP A 395 0.33 -25.33 20.59
C ASP A 395 1.36 -25.61 19.47
N ASP A 396 2.65 -25.54 19.80
CA ASP A 396 3.73 -25.50 18.79
C ASP A 396 3.75 -26.68 17.82
N ALA A 397 3.33 -27.87 18.28
CA ALA A 397 3.27 -29.09 17.47
C ALA A 397 1.99 -29.21 16.62
N VAL A 398 1.03 -28.31 16.79
CA VAL A 398 -0.29 -28.37 16.14
C VAL A 398 -0.31 -27.40 14.96
N THR A 399 -0.17 -27.91 13.75
CA THR A 399 -0.04 -27.13 12.49
C THR A 399 -1.34 -26.99 11.70
N SER A 400 -2.47 -27.43 12.27
CA SER A 400 -3.81 -27.27 11.69
C SER A 400 -4.80 -26.87 12.79
N GLY A 401 -5.97 -26.37 12.40
CA GLY A 401 -6.97 -25.96 13.38
C GLY A 401 -8.20 -25.32 12.75
N THR A 402 -9.28 -25.24 13.50
CA THR A 402 -10.53 -24.63 13.03
C THR A 402 -10.94 -23.54 14.00
N LEU A 403 -11.29 -22.36 13.46
CA LEU A 403 -12.03 -21.32 14.15
C LEU A 403 -13.49 -21.41 13.71
N GLU A 404 -14.40 -21.58 14.65
CA GLU A 404 -15.84 -21.66 14.41
C GLU A 404 -16.54 -20.44 14.99
N PHE A 405 -17.34 -19.78 14.16
CA PHE A 405 -18.14 -18.60 14.47
C PHE A 405 -19.61 -18.99 14.38
N LEU A 406 -20.30 -19.09 15.50
CA LEU A 406 -21.74 -19.36 15.54
C LEU A 406 -22.52 -18.08 15.81
N PHE A 407 -23.55 -17.82 15.00
CA PHE A 407 -24.35 -16.61 15.11
C PHE A 407 -25.68 -16.90 15.79
N PRO A 408 -26.15 -16.02 16.70
CA PRO A 408 -27.45 -16.18 17.34
C PRO A 408 -28.61 -16.03 16.36
N ASN A 409 -28.41 -15.28 15.26
CA ASN A 409 -29.37 -15.09 14.18
C ASN A 409 -28.70 -15.41 12.85
N SER A 410 -29.47 -15.86 11.87
CA SER A 410 -28.98 -16.06 10.52
C SER A 410 -28.45 -14.77 9.90
N ILE A 411 -27.35 -14.87 9.17
CA ILE A 411 -26.70 -13.79 8.42
C ILE A 411 -26.55 -14.19 6.94
N SER A 412 -26.23 -13.22 6.08
CA SER A 412 -25.96 -13.46 4.67
C SER A 412 -24.61 -12.83 4.27
N PRO A 413 -23.50 -13.46 4.68
CA PRO A 413 -22.17 -12.89 4.46
C PRO A 413 -21.79 -12.96 2.99
N ARG A 414 -21.18 -11.88 2.52
CA ARG A 414 -20.66 -11.71 1.15
C ARG A 414 -19.13 -11.64 1.11
N VAL A 415 -18.47 -11.29 2.22
CA VAL A 415 -17.01 -11.23 2.29
C VAL A 415 -16.50 -11.76 3.62
N ILE A 416 -15.38 -12.48 3.60
CA ILE A 416 -14.58 -12.78 4.79
C ILE A 416 -13.18 -12.23 4.64
N ARG A 417 -12.66 -11.64 5.72
CA ARG A 417 -11.28 -11.16 5.83
C ARG A 417 -10.58 -11.91 6.96
N ILE A 418 -9.40 -12.46 6.67
CA ILE A 418 -8.60 -13.26 7.61
C ILE A 418 -7.18 -12.71 7.60
N GLU A 419 -6.57 -12.52 8.76
CA GLU A 419 -5.21 -11.97 8.90
C GLU A 419 -4.38 -12.84 9.84
N GLU A 420 -3.13 -13.12 9.46
CA GLU A 420 -2.16 -13.73 10.39
C GLU A 420 -1.57 -12.68 11.33
N ALA A 421 -1.07 -13.13 12.48
CA ALA A 421 -0.24 -12.32 13.37
C ALA A 421 1.18 -12.20 12.78
N ILE A 422 1.34 -11.44 11.68
CA ILE A 422 2.57 -11.41 10.88
C ILE A 422 3.80 -10.89 11.63
N GLN A 423 3.66 -10.24 12.79
CA GLN A 423 4.77 -9.97 13.70
C GLN A 423 5.49 -11.24 14.18
N LEU A 424 4.85 -12.41 14.02
CA LEU A 424 5.41 -13.73 14.27
C LEU A 424 5.72 -14.51 12.98
N GLY A 425 5.71 -13.84 11.82
CA GLY A 425 5.96 -14.41 10.50
C GLY A 425 4.69 -14.96 9.83
N GLN A 426 4.82 -15.28 8.54
CA GLN A 426 3.76 -15.88 7.71
C GLN A 426 3.86 -17.41 7.77
N ARG A 427 2.73 -18.09 8.06
CA ARG A 427 2.73 -19.52 8.44
C ARG A 427 1.80 -20.37 7.60
N VAL A 428 0.59 -19.91 7.31
CA VAL A 428 -0.46 -20.74 6.69
C VAL A 428 -0.16 -21.04 5.21
N ASP A 429 -0.23 -22.33 4.84
CA ASP A 429 -0.02 -22.83 3.48
C ASP A 429 -1.34 -23.07 2.74
N ALA A 430 -2.35 -23.58 3.46
CA ALA A 430 -3.65 -23.90 2.90
C ALA A 430 -4.74 -23.77 3.96
N PHE A 431 -5.89 -23.25 3.53
CA PHE A 431 -7.09 -23.19 4.35
C PHE A 431 -8.35 -23.20 3.49
N HIS A 432 -9.49 -23.44 4.13
CA HIS A 432 -10.79 -23.26 3.50
C HIS A 432 -11.80 -22.64 4.47
N VAL A 433 -12.91 -22.17 3.90
CA VAL A 433 -14.03 -21.62 4.65
C VAL A 433 -15.26 -22.50 4.43
N GLU A 434 -15.96 -22.80 5.51
CA GLU A 434 -17.25 -23.48 5.47
C GLU A 434 -18.37 -22.58 5.99
N LEU A 435 -19.57 -22.74 5.43
CA LEU A 435 -20.78 -22.10 5.91
C LEU A 435 -21.74 -23.14 6.47
N ARG A 436 -22.41 -22.80 7.57
CA ARG A 436 -23.43 -23.65 8.18
C ARG A 436 -24.82 -23.18 7.77
N GLY A 437 -25.52 -24.04 7.03
CA GLY A 437 -26.91 -23.81 6.65
C GLY A 437 -27.86 -23.83 7.84
N SER A 438 -29.11 -23.43 7.61
CA SER A 438 -30.20 -23.57 8.60
C SER A 438 -30.49 -25.03 8.98
N ASP A 439 -30.13 -25.98 8.11
CA ASP A 439 -30.14 -27.42 8.36
C ASP A 439 -29.05 -27.89 9.34
N GLY A 440 -28.16 -26.99 9.75
CA GLY A 440 -27.07 -27.26 10.66
C GLY A 440 -25.86 -27.94 10.02
N VAL A 441 -25.85 -28.14 8.71
CA VAL A 441 -24.79 -28.82 7.97
C VAL A 441 -23.76 -27.82 7.46
N TRP A 442 -22.48 -28.14 7.68
CA TRP A 442 -21.34 -27.38 7.19
C TRP A 442 -21.02 -27.74 5.75
N ARG A 443 -20.78 -26.72 4.91
CA ARG A 443 -20.41 -26.88 3.51
C ARG A 443 -19.25 -25.97 3.17
N LYS A 444 -18.18 -26.55 2.62
CA LYS A 444 -17.05 -25.81 2.06
C LYS A 444 -17.55 -24.87 0.95
N THR A 445 -17.21 -23.59 1.03
CA THR A 445 -17.62 -22.57 0.05
C THR A 445 -16.43 -21.99 -0.71
N VAL A 446 -15.28 -21.80 -0.05
CA VAL A 446 -14.05 -21.32 -0.69
C VAL A 446 -12.85 -22.06 -0.12
N GLN A 447 -11.83 -22.25 -0.95
CA GLN A 447 -10.52 -22.79 -0.59
C GLN A 447 -9.44 -21.84 -1.13
N ALA A 448 -8.34 -21.72 -0.40
CA ALA A 448 -7.22 -20.85 -0.74
C ALA A 448 -5.92 -21.39 -0.15
N THR A 449 -4.80 -20.84 -0.58
CA THR A 449 -3.46 -21.18 -0.08
C THR A 449 -3.05 -20.29 1.10
N THR A 450 -2.21 -19.28 0.84
CA THR A 450 -1.65 -18.39 1.86
C THR A 450 -2.68 -17.42 2.43
N ILE A 451 -2.55 -17.12 3.72
CA ILE A 451 -3.24 -15.98 4.35
C ILE A 451 -2.31 -14.76 4.39
N GLY A 452 -1.16 -14.89 5.07
CA GLY A 452 -0.19 -13.82 5.21
C GLY A 452 -0.75 -12.58 5.91
N VAL A 453 -0.40 -11.42 5.37
CA VAL A 453 -0.84 -10.11 5.85
C VAL A 453 -2.35 -10.05 5.96
N ARG A 454 -3.04 -10.53 4.92
CA ARG A 454 -4.49 -10.67 4.87
C ARG A 454 -4.92 -11.50 3.68
N ARG A 455 -6.07 -12.14 3.83
CA ARG A 455 -6.82 -12.81 2.77
C ARG A 455 -8.26 -12.36 2.82
N ILE A 456 -8.76 -11.84 1.70
CA ILE A 456 -10.12 -11.32 1.57
C ILE A 456 -10.81 -12.08 0.46
N LEU A 457 -11.85 -12.84 0.82
CA LEU A 457 -12.53 -13.76 -0.08
C LEU A 457 -14.01 -13.40 -0.16
N ARG A 458 -14.58 -13.54 -1.35
CA ARG A 458 -16.02 -13.47 -1.55
C ARG A 458 -16.67 -14.75 -1.03
N LEU A 459 -17.86 -14.59 -0.46
CA LEU A 459 -18.71 -15.66 0.03
C LEU A 459 -20.08 -15.61 -0.64
N GLU A 460 -20.70 -16.77 -0.76
CA GLU A 460 -22.07 -16.92 -1.24
C GLU A 460 -22.95 -17.50 -0.12
N GLY A 461 -23.03 -16.78 1.00
CA GLY A 461 -23.84 -17.18 2.15
C GLY A 461 -25.21 -16.53 2.15
N GLU A 462 -26.28 -17.33 2.21
CA GLU A 462 -27.64 -16.84 2.45
C GLU A 462 -28.28 -17.56 3.63
N GLY A 463 -28.70 -16.79 4.64
CA GLY A 463 -29.41 -17.34 5.81
C GLY A 463 -28.60 -18.30 6.68
N VAL A 464 -27.26 -18.20 6.65
CA VAL A 464 -26.34 -19.09 7.38
C VAL A 464 -26.25 -18.71 8.85
N ASN A 465 -26.06 -19.69 9.74
CA ASN A 465 -25.92 -19.45 11.19
C ASN A 465 -24.53 -19.79 11.72
N GLY A 466 -23.59 -20.11 10.84
CA GLY A 466 -22.20 -20.36 11.21
C GLY A 466 -21.23 -20.18 10.07
N VAL A 467 -20.00 -19.77 10.42
CA VAL A 467 -18.85 -19.69 9.53
C VAL A 467 -17.69 -20.43 10.18
N ARG A 468 -16.93 -21.22 9.42
CA ARG A 468 -15.68 -21.85 9.87
C ARG A 468 -14.53 -21.39 9.00
N VAL A 469 -13.42 -21.07 9.64
CA VAL A 469 -12.11 -20.98 8.99
C VAL A 469 -11.32 -22.21 9.40
N VAL A 470 -11.02 -23.09 8.45
CA VAL A 470 -10.28 -24.33 8.67
C VAL A 470 -8.89 -24.18 8.09
N ILE A 471 -7.89 -24.11 8.95
CA ILE A 471 -6.47 -24.16 8.58
C ILE A 471 -6.13 -25.62 8.32
N ASP A 472 -5.93 -25.97 7.04
CA ASP A 472 -5.62 -27.33 6.60
C ASP A 472 -4.14 -27.64 6.82
N GLU A 473 -3.27 -26.70 6.46
CA GLU A 473 -1.81 -26.84 6.54
C GLU A 473 -1.16 -25.50 6.91
N SER A 474 -0.16 -25.57 7.80
CA SER A 474 0.64 -24.43 8.22
C SER A 474 2.06 -24.87 8.53
N ARG A 475 3.03 -24.01 8.22
CA ARG A 475 4.46 -24.25 8.42
C ARG A 475 4.90 -24.27 9.88
N ALA A 476 4.10 -23.67 10.75
CA ALA A 476 4.24 -23.64 12.19
C ALA A 476 2.83 -23.58 12.81
N CYS A 477 2.71 -23.56 14.14
CA CYS A 477 1.42 -23.33 14.79
C CYS A 477 0.74 -22.06 14.23
N PRO A 478 -0.47 -22.15 13.65
CA PRO A 478 -1.16 -20.99 13.08
C PRO A 478 -1.36 -19.91 14.14
N CYS A 479 -1.20 -18.65 13.72
CA CYS A 479 -1.43 -17.47 14.54
C CYS A 479 -2.34 -16.52 13.77
N ILE A 480 -3.62 -16.44 14.12
CA ILE A 480 -4.61 -15.61 13.42
C ILE A 480 -4.94 -14.41 14.29
N SER A 481 -4.67 -13.21 13.79
CA SER A 481 -4.90 -11.95 14.51
C SER A 481 -6.32 -11.44 14.31
N ARG A 482 -6.92 -11.73 13.15
CA ARG A 482 -8.25 -11.21 12.83
C ARG A 482 -9.05 -12.11 11.89
N VAL A 483 -10.34 -12.22 12.17
CA VAL A 483 -11.38 -12.66 11.24
C VAL A 483 -12.53 -11.67 11.29
N SER A 484 -12.88 -11.10 10.13
CA SER A 484 -14.07 -10.25 9.95
C SER A 484 -14.97 -10.86 8.88
N ILE A 485 -16.28 -10.76 9.07
CA ILE A 485 -17.30 -11.41 8.23
C ILE A 485 -18.34 -10.35 7.89
N TYR A 486 -18.48 -10.00 6.61
CA TYR A 486 -19.29 -8.88 6.12
C TYR A 486 -20.43 -9.33 5.23
#